data_AF-L0IT34-F1
#
_entry.id   AF-L0IT34-F1
#
_cell.length_a   1.000
_cell.length_b   1.000
_cell.length_c   1.000
_cell.angle_alpha   90.00
_cell.angle_beta   90.00
_cell.angle_gamma   90.00
#
_symmetry.space_group_name_H-M   'P 1'
#
loop_
_entity.id
_entity.type
_entity.pdbx_description
1 polymer ?
#
loop_
_entity_poly.entity_id
_entity_poly.type
_entity_poly.pdbx_seq_one_letter_code
_entity_poly.pdbx_strand_id
1 'polypeptide(L)' 'MAKDHGPSVKNDKQYEGLRKKGMSKARAAKIANTPNASKKGGKKSGKKSS' A
#
# COMPACT_ATOMS: atom_id res chain seq x y z
N MET A 1 5.16 1.98 20.19
CA MET A 1 4.93 2.18 18.73
C MET A 1 6.21 1.74 18.02
N ALA A 2 6.31 0.48 17.63
CA ALA A 2 7.54 -0.07 17.06
C ALA A 2 7.85 0.62 15.72
N LYS A 3 9.06 1.19 15.62
CA LYS A 3 9.58 1.99 14.49
C LYS A 3 9.83 1.17 13.21
N ASP A 4 9.07 0.12 12.99
CA ASP A 4 9.28 -0.78 11.86
C ASP A 4 8.77 -0.20 10.55
N HIS A 5 7.90 0.80 10.61
CA HIS A 5 7.45 1.55 9.46
C HIS A 5 8.32 2.80 9.50
N GLY A 6 9.47 2.77 8.82
CA GLY A 6 10.39 3.91 8.85
C GLY A 6 9.66 5.24 8.58
N PRO A 7 10.21 6.40 8.98
CA PRO A 7 9.54 7.71 8.98
C PRO A 7 9.00 8.16 7.61
N SER A 8 9.27 7.39 6.56
CA SER A 8 8.75 7.59 5.22
C SER A 8 7.32 7.10 5.01
N VAL A 9 6.67 6.39 5.96
CA VAL A 9 5.27 5.97 5.79
C VAL A 9 4.33 7.18 5.86
N LYS A 10 3.78 7.57 4.71
CA LYS A 10 2.92 8.76 4.60
C LYS A 10 1.49 8.53 5.10
N ASN A 11 1.03 7.30 5.16
CA ASN A 11 -0.33 6.94 5.57
C ASN A 11 -0.35 5.68 6.45
N ASP A 12 -0.19 5.88 7.76
CA ASP A 12 -0.13 4.79 8.74
C ASP A 12 -1.43 3.99 8.83
N LYS A 13 -2.60 4.66 8.73
CA LYS A 13 -3.91 3.98 8.75
C LYS A 13 -4.04 2.98 7.61
N GLN A 14 -3.60 3.38 6.42
CA GLN A 14 -3.62 2.52 5.24
C GLN A 14 -2.59 1.40 5.36
N TYR A 15 -1.39 1.70 5.85
CA TYR A 15 -0.36 0.69 6.10
C TYR A 15 -0.85 -0.41 7.07
N GLU A 16 -1.42 -0.02 8.22
CA GLU A 16 -1.96 -0.94 9.22
C GLU A 16 -3.11 -1.77 8.65
N GLY A 17 -4.02 -1.15 7.89
CA GLY A 17 -5.09 -1.87 7.20
C GLY A 17 -4.56 -2.93 6.22
N LEU A 18 -3.47 -2.64 5.51
CA LEU A 18 -2.84 -3.59 4.59
C LEU A 18 -2.10 -4.71 5.34
N ARG A 19 -1.47 -4.41 6.49
CA ARG A 19 -0.84 -5.41 7.36
C ARG A 19 -1.87 -6.37 7.94
N LYS A 20 -3.02 -5.86 8.40
CA LYS A 20 -4.15 -6.68 8.88
C LYS A 20 -4.74 -7.56 7.80
N LYS A 21 -4.69 -7.13 6.54
CA LYS A 21 -5.07 -7.92 5.36
C LYS A 21 -4.04 -8.99 4.96
N GLY A 22 -2.96 -9.16 5.71
CA GLY A 22 -1.91 -10.13 5.40
C GLY A 22 -0.88 -9.67 4.37
N MET A 23 -0.85 -8.39 3.99
CA MET A 23 0.23 -7.90 3.11
C MET A 23 1.58 -7.87 3.83
N SER A 24 2.63 -8.14 3.06
CA SER A 24 4.00 -7.97 3.52
C SER A 24 4.31 -6.51 3.83
N LYS A 25 5.19 -6.30 4.82
CA LYS A 25 5.67 -4.99 5.28
C LYS A 25 6.06 -4.06 4.13
N ALA A 26 6.87 -4.56 3.19
CA ALA A 26 7.36 -3.79 2.04
C ALA A 26 6.24 -3.39 1.05
N ARG A 27 5.26 -4.29 0.80
CA ARG A 27 4.15 -4.00 -0.11
C ARG A 27 3.18 -3.00 0.51
N ALA A 28 2.87 -3.15 1.81
CA ALA A 28 2.05 -2.21 2.54
C ALA A 28 2.68 -0.81 2.59
N ALA A 29 3.98 -0.70 2.88
CA ALA A 29 4.70 0.57 2.91
C ALA A 29 4.70 1.27 1.53
N LYS A 30 4.96 0.54 0.45
CA LYS A 30 4.91 1.10 -0.93
C LYS A 30 3.53 1.67 -1.26
N ILE A 31 2.46 0.96 -0.90
CA ILE A 31 1.08 1.38 -1.16
C ILE A 31 0.72 2.60 -0.31
N ALA A 32 1.09 2.61 0.98
CA ALA A 32 0.87 3.73 1.89
C ALA A 32 1.66 5.01 1.51
N ASN A 33 2.82 4.85 0.85
CA ASN A 33 3.65 5.96 0.38
C ASN A 33 3.22 6.55 -0.95
N THR A 34 2.35 5.85 -1.67
CA THR A 34 1.92 6.24 -3.01
C THR A 34 0.51 6.82 -2.96
N PRO A 35 0.33 8.14 -3.11
CA PRO A 35 -1.01 8.70 -3.28
C PRO A 35 -1.65 8.10 -4.54
N ASN A 36 -2.95 7.80 -4.48
CA ASN A 36 -3.72 7.16 -5.56
C ASN A 36 -3.38 5.68 -5.87
N ALA A 37 -2.79 4.93 -4.93
CA ALA A 37 -2.51 3.51 -5.12
C ALA A 37 -3.75 2.70 -5.55
N SER A 38 -4.94 3.01 -5.02
CA SER A 38 -6.21 2.37 -5.41
C SER A 38 -6.57 2.61 -6.88
N LYS A 39 -6.36 3.84 -7.40
CA LYS A 39 -6.58 4.16 -8.83
C LYS A 39 -5.52 3.54 -9.73
N LYS A 40 -4.25 3.52 -9.31
CA LYS A 40 -3.15 2.93 -10.10
C LYS A 40 -3.23 1.40 -10.16
N GLY A 41 -3.60 0.74 -9.06
CA GLY A 41 -3.83 -0.71 -9.03
C GLY A 41 -5.02 -1.13 -9.91
N GLY A 42 -6.13 -0.41 -9.82
CA GLY A 42 -7.33 -0.66 -10.65
C GLY A 42 -7.08 -0.49 -12.15
N LYS A 43 -6.23 0.48 -12.55
CA LYS A 43 -5.82 0.65 -13.95
C LYS A 43 -5.01 -0.52 -14.51
N LYS A 44 -4.26 -1.25 -13.66
CA LYS A 44 -3.52 -2.45 -14.08
C LYS A 44 -4.44 -3.67 -14.23
N SER A 45 -5.46 -3.81 -13.39
CA SER A 45 -6.44 -4.90 -13.48
C SER A 45 -7.45 -4.72 -14.62
N GLY A 46 -7.66 -3.50 -15.12
CA GLY A 46 -8.54 -3.21 -16.26
C GLY A 46 -7.88 -3.29 -17.64
N LYS A 47 -6.56 -3.53 -17.73
CA LYS A 47 -5.86 -3.79 -19.00
C LYS A 47 -5.52 -5.27 -19.10
N LYS A 48 -6.55 -6.12 -19.13
CA LYS A 48 -6.43 -7.50 -19.58
C LYS A 48 -7.24 -7.63 -20.86
N SER A 49 -6.50 -7.66 -21.97
CA SER A 49 -6.86 -8.33 -23.22
C SER A 49 -8.06 -7.81 -24.00
N SER A 50 -7.77 -6.99 -25.01
CA SER A 50 -8.24 -7.21 -26.38
C SER A 50 -7.04 -7.08 -27.30
#